data_AF-A0A8S8XGY7-F1
#
_entry.id   AF-A0A8S8XGY7-F1
#
_cell.length_a   1.000
_cell.length_b   1.000
_cell.length_c   1.000
_cell.angle_alpha   90.00
_cell.angle_beta   90.00
_cell.angle_gamma   90.00
#
_symmetry.space_group_name_H-M   'P 1'
#
loop_
_entity.id
_entity.type
_entity.pdbx_description
1 polymer ?
#
loop_
_entity_poly.entity_id
_entity_poly.type
_entity_poly.pdbx_seq_one_letter_code
_entity_poly.pdbx_strand_id
1 'polypeptide(L)'
;MRNPLPTLAGLALVIAMPILAPLVPLEGASATARILAGEAMFWLLAAALIAIVVVWEKRPLSSIGLHPPTWRSVRRGLGGLAVYLAIGIAMAVLLHVLADGVPQFAGVEATLKSLPVWAMVLLAIRAGVVEELMTRGFALHRLTEWTGYLWIGAVLQLLLFAGLHVPVWGWAKGAIVLVLGAVLTLLYLRHRDLAANMITHALVDSSILLIKLMPDD
;
A
#
# COMPACT_ATOMS: atom_id res chain seq x y z
N MET A 1 22.80 14.26 17.73
CA MET A 1 21.61 13.91 16.91
C MET A 1 22.09 13.07 15.74
N ARG A 2 21.44 11.95 15.41
CA ARG A 2 21.80 11.18 14.20
C ARG A 2 21.52 12.02 12.96
N ASN A 3 22.30 11.82 11.89
CA ASN A 3 22.11 12.51 10.62
C ASN A 3 20.68 12.22 10.07
N PRO A 4 19.82 13.24 9.85
CA PRO A 4 18.44 13.03 9.39
C PRO A 4 18.35 12.77 7.86
N LEU A 5 19.42 13.01 7.10
CA LEU A 5 19.44 12.88 5.65
C LEU A 5 18.93 11.53 5.11
N PRO A 6 19.37 10.35 5.62
CA PRO A 6 18.83 9.07 5.13
C PRO A 6 17.33 8.92 5.39
N THR A 7 16.84 9.38 6.54
CA THR A 7 15.40 9.37 6.86
C THR A 7 14.62 10.24 5.89
N LEU A 8 15.11 11.46 5.63
CA LEU A 8 14.48 12.39 4.70
C LEU A 8 14.49 11.84 3.27
N ALA A 9 15.59 11.22 2.83
CA ALA A 9 15.69 10.58 1.53
C ALA A 9 14.69 9.41 1.41
N GLY A 10 14.56 8.57 2.45
CA GLY A 10 13.58 7.50 2.45
C GLY A 10 12.14 8.01 2.42
N LEU A 11 11.81 9.05 3.19
CA LEU A 11 10.47 9.67 3.15
C LEU A 11 10.18 10.31 1.79
N ALA A 12 11.18 10.91 1.15
CA ALA A 12 11.06 11.40 -0.21
C ALA A 12 10.78 10.28 -1.21
N LEU A 13 11.41 9.09 -1.07
CA LEU A 13 11.08 7.92 -1.89
C LEU A 13 9.62 7.45 -1.68
N VAL A 14 9.12 7.47 -0.43
CA VAL A 14 7.71 7.12 -0.16
C VAL A 14 6.77 8.09 -0.89
N ILE A 15 7.06 9.39 -0.85
CA ILE A 15 6.25 10.42 -1.54
C ILE A 15 6.37 10.30 -3.07
N ALA A 16 7.56 9.96 -3.58
CA ALA A 16 7.82 9.87 -5.01
C ALA A 16 7.23 8.60 -5.66
N MET A 17 6.89 7.58 -4.86
CA MET A 17 6.37 6.29 -5.35
C MET A 17 5.21 6.39 -6.36
N PRO A 18 4.10 7.11 -6.10
CA PRO A 18 3.03 7.27 -7.09
C PRO A 18 3.39 8.19 -8.27
N ILE A 19 4.46 8.98 -8.17
CA ILE A 19 4.87 9.97 -9.18
C ILE A 19 5.85 9.37 -10.19
N LEU A 20 6.78 8.52 -9.74
CA LEU A 20 7.88 8.04 -10.58
C LEU A 20 7.47 6.89 -11.51
N ALA A 21 6.53 6.04 -11.10
CA ALA A 21 6.11 4.89 -11.90
C ALA A 21 5.49 5.26 -13.28
N PRO A 22 4.67 6.33 -13.39
CA PRO A 22 4.14 6.78 -14.68
C PRO A 22 5.15 7.46 -15.61
N LEU A 23 6.34 7.85 -15.12
CA LEU A 23 7.30 8.68 -15.87
C LEU A 23 8.29 7.87 -16.72
N VAL A 24 8.15 6.54 -16.79
CA VAL A 24 9.01 5.71 -17.65
C VAL A 24 8.58 5.89 -19.11
N PRO A 25 9.43 6.49 -19.98
CA PRO A 25 9.08 6.69 -21.39
C PRO A 25 9.07 5.34 -22.10
N LEU A 26 7.89 4.92 -22.55
CA LEU A 26 7.65 3.60 -23.17
C LEU A 26 6.86 3.76 -24.48
N GLU A 27 7.21 4.78 -25.26
CA GLU A 27 6.68 5.00 -26.60
C GLU A 27 6.98 3.77 -27.48
N GLY A 28 5.97 3.28 -28.21
CA GLY A 28 6.07 2.07 -29.03
C GLY A 28 6.13 0.74 -28.26
N ALA A 29 6.25 0.75 -26.92
CA ALA A 29 6.29 -0.49 -26.14
C ALA A 29 4.92 -1.17 -26.04
N SER A 30 4.92 -2.51 -26.01
CA SER A 30 3.71 -3.31 -25.81
C SER A 30 3.07 -3.05 -24.44
N ALA A 31 1.77 -3.34 -24.29
CA ALA A 31 1.06 -3.22 -23.01
C ALA A 31 1.74 -4.04 -21.89
N THR A 32 2.19 -5.26 -22.20
CA THR A 32 2.94 -6.11 -21.27
C THR A 32 4.24 -5.46 -20.82
N ALA A 33 5.02 -4.87 -21.74
CA ALA A 33 6.26 -4.18 -21.39
C ALA A 33 6.01 -2.98 -20.46
N ARG A 34 4.92 -2.23 -20.68
CA ARG A 34 4.50 -1.12 -19.81
C ARG A 34 4.15 -1.56 -18.41
N ILE A 35 3.39 -2.65 -18.28
CA ILE A 35 3.05 -3.23 -16.97
C ILE A 35 4.32 -3.67 -16.24
N LEU A 36 5.19 -4.45 -16.90
CA LEU A 36 6.41 -4.96 -16.28
C LEU A 36 7.39 -3.84 -15.89
N ALA A 37 7.51 -2.79 -16.70
CA ALA A 37 8.32 -1.62 -16.37
C ALA A 37 7.79 -0.86 -15.15
N GLY A 38 6.46 -0.67 -15.06
CA GLY A 38 5.82 -0.08 -13.90
C GLY A 38 6.07 -0.90 -12.63
N GLU A 39 5.87 -2.22 -12.69
CA GLU A 39 6.15 -3.13 -11.59
C GLU A 39 7.63 -3.07 -11.17
N ALA A 40 8.55 -3.13 -12.14
CA ALA A 40 9.99 -3.04 -11.87
C ALA A 40 10.36 -1.73 -11.13
N MET A 41 9.74 -0.59 -11.49
CA MET A 41 9.98 0.67 -10.80
C MET A 41 9.60 0.60 -9.32
N PHE A 42 8.42 0.05 -8.98
CA PHE A 42 8.01 -0.10 -7.58
C PHE A 42 8.96 -0.99 -6.77
N TRP A 43 9.41 -2.10 -7.36
CA TRP A 43 10.38 -2.99 -6.71
C TRP A 43 11.77 -2.34 -6.58
N LEU A 44 12.19 -1.53 -7.55
CA LEU A 44 13.43 -0.76 -7.46
C LEU A 44 13.37 0.29 -6.34
N LEU A 45 12.24 0.98 -6.18
CA LEU A 45 12.04 1.92 -5.08
C LEU A 45 12.04 1.21 -3.71
N ALA A 46 11.42 0.03 -3.61
CA ALA A 46 11.47 -0.80 -2.41
C ALA A 46 12.92 -1.24 -2.08
N ALA A 47 13.68 -1.68 -3.10
CA ALA A 47 15.08 -2.06 -2.94
C ALA A 47 15.96 -0.86 -2.54
N ALA A 48 15.72 0.32 -3.12
CA ALA A 48 16.41 1.55 -2.74
C ALA A 48 16.13 1.93 -1.29
N LEU A 49 14.88 1.81 -0.82
CA LEU A 49 14.54 2.03 0.58
C LEU A 49 15.25 1.05 1.52
N ILE A 50 15.30 -0.23 1.16
CA ILE A 50 16.06 -1.25 1.90
C ILE A 50 17.54 -0.89 1.95
N ALA A 51 18.12 -0.44 0.84
CA ALA A 51 19.51 0.01 0.78
C ALA A 51 19.77 1.22 1.68
N ILE A 52 18.84 2.20 1.72
CA ILE A 52 18.92 3.34 2.66
C ILE A 52 18.99 2.81 4.10
N VAL A 53 18.10 1.90 4.48
CA VAL A 53 18.04 1.36 5.86
C VAL A 53 19.30 0.58 6.23
N VAL A 54 19.74 -0.34 5.36
CA VAL A 54 20.83 -1.28 5.70
C VAL A 54 22.21 -0.67 5.48
N VAL A 55 22.40 0.09 4.40
CA VAL A 55 23.71 0.62 4.01
C VAL A 55 23.94 2.01 4.58
N TRP A 56 22.97 2.91 4.45
CA TRP A 56 23.16 4.32 4.85
C TRP A 56 22.85 4.55 6.33
N GLU A 57 21.70 4.09 6.83
CA GLU A 57 21.37 4.19 8.25
C GLU A 57 22.11 3.16 9.10
N LYS A 58 22.62 2.09 8.48
CA LYS A 58 23.29 0.96 9.15
C LYS A 58 22.40 0.31 10.21
N ARG A 59 21.11 0.14 9.91
CA ARG A 59 20.13 -0.47 10.81
C ARG A 59 19.67 -1.81 10.27
N PRO A 60 19.36 -2.78 11.16
CA PRO A 60 18.77 -4.03 10.72
C PRO A 60 17.36 -3.79 10.17
N LEU A 61 16.89 -4.68 9.29
CA LEU A 61 15.52 -4.63 8.74
C LEU A 61 14.43 -4.72 9.84
N SER A 62 14.75 -5.30 10.98
CA SER A 62 13.87 -5.29 12.16
C SER A 62 13.58 -3.88 12.69
N SER A 63 14.43 -2.88 12.38
CA SER A 63 14.17 -1.47 12.73
C SER A 63 12.99 -0.85 11.98
N ILE A 64 12.54 -1.50 10.90
CA ILE A 64 11.32 -1.16 10.16
C ILE A 64 10.28 -2.28 10.28
N GLY A 65 10.39 -3.13 11.31
CA GLY A 65 9.47 -4.23 11.57
C GLY A 65 9.47 -5.37 10.55
N LEU A 66 10.44 -5.40 9.63
CA LEU A 66 10.57 -6.47 8.66
C LEU A 66 11.32 -7.66 9.29
N HIS A 67 10.61 -8.77 9.41
CA HIS A 67 11.10 -10.04 9.90
C HIS A 67 10.74 -11.15 8.89
N PRO A 68 11.47 -12.27 8.87
CA PRO A 68 11.08 -13.42 8.07
C PRO A 68 9.64 -13.85 8.40
N PRO A 69 8.80 -14.13 7.39
CA PRO A 69 7.42 -14.55 7.63
C PRO A 69 7.40 -15.89 8.35
N THR A 70 6.44 -16.04 9.27
CA THR A 70 6.18 -17.30 9.97
C THR A 70 4.78 -17.79 9.67
N TRP A 71 4.45 -19.04 10.01
CA TRP A 71 3.06 -19.52 9.95
C TRP A 71 2.09 -18.64 10.77
N ARG A 72 2.57 -18.05 11.88
CA ARG A 72 1.76 -17.10 12.66
C ARG A 72 1.45 -15.84 11.86
N SER A 73 2.39 -15.36 11.03
CA SER A 73 2.19 -14.23 10.12
C SER A 73 1.11 -14.54 9.10
N VAL A 74 1.11 -15.75 8.52
CA VAL A 74 0.06 -16.20 7.58
C VAL A 74 -1.32 -16.22 8.26
N ARG A 75 -1.42 -16.87 9.44
CA ARG A 75 -2.69 -16.92 10.18
C ARG A 75 -3.20 -15.53 10.58
N ARG A 76 -2.30 -14.63 11.00
CA ARG A 76 -2.64 -13.24 11.30
C ARG A 76 -3.07 -12.48 10.06
N GLY A 77 -2.42 -12.71 8.92
CA GLY A 77 -2.80 -12.14 7.63
C GLY A 77 -4.21 -12.55 7.20
N LEU A 78 -4.55 -13.83 7.34
CA LEU A 78 -5.91 -14.33 7.07
C LEU A 78 -6.95 -13.74 8.04
N GLY A 79 -6.61 -13.61 9.32
CA GLY A 79 -7.48 -12.93 10.29
C GLY A 79 -7.65 -11.43 9.99
N GLY A 80 -6.57 -10.77 9.55
CA GLY A 80 -6.57 -9.38 9.11
C GLY A 80 -7.47 -9.18 7.89
N LEU A 81 -7.44 -10.11 6.92
CA LEU A 81 -8.33 -10.09 5.76
C LEU A 81 -9.79 -10.08 6.18
N ALA A 82 -10.19 -10.94 7.12
CA ALA A 82 -11.58 -10.99 7.60
C ALA A 82 -12.02 -9.66 8.22
N VAL A 83 -11.17 -9.04 9.06
CA VAL A 83 -11.45 -7.73 9.67
C VAL A 83 -11.54 -6.63 8.62
N TYR A 84 -10.60 -6.63 7.67
CA TYR A 84 -10.55 -5.64 6.61
C TYR A 84 -11.79 -5.72 5.70
N LEU A 85 -12.18 -6.93 5.28
CA LEU A 85 -13.38 -7.13 4.48
C LEU A 85 -14.65 -6.74 5.23
N ALA A 86 -14.76 -7.08 6.52
CA ALA A 86 -15.90 -6.69 7.33
C ALA A 86 -16.07 -5.16 7.41
N ILE A 87 -14.97 -4.43 7.65
CA ILE A 87 -15.00 -2.96 7.67
C ILE A 87 -15.24 -2.38 6.28
N GLY A 88 -14.64 -2.95 5.24
CA GLY A 88 -14.85 -2.55 3.85
C GLY A 88 -16.31 -2.69 3.41
N ILE A 89 -16.94 -3.82 3.72
CA ILE A 89 -18.36 -4.08 3.45
C ILE A 89 -19.25 -3.12 4.25
N ALA A 90 -18.99 -2.95 5.55
CA ALA A 90 -19.76 -2.02 6.38
C ALA A 90 -19.69 -0.58 5.83
N MET A 91 -18.52 -0.15 5.37
CA MET A 91 -18.34 1.15 4.75
C MET A 91 -19.04 1.25 3.38
N ALA A 92 -18.99 0.20 2.56
CA ALA A 92 -19.71 0.17 1.29
C ALA A 92 -21.24 0.29 1.50
N VAL A 93 -21.79 -0.45 2.47
CA VAL A 93 -23.21 -0.36 2.85
C VAL A 93 -23.54 1.03 3.38
N LEU A 94 -22.71 1.59 4.27
CA LEU A 94 -22.90 2.93 4.82
C LEU A 94 -22.95 3.98 3.71
N LEU A 95 -22.01 3.94 2.77
CA LEU A 95 -21.95 4.88 1.66
C LEU A 95 -23.14 4.71 0.73
N HIS A 96 -23.60 3.48 0.47
CA HIS A 96 -24.79 3.22 -0.34
C HIS A 96 -26.07 3.79 0.30
N VAL A 97 -26.18 3.72 1.63
CA VAL A 97 -27.35 4.24 2.37
C VAL A 97 -27.32 5.76 2.55
N LEU A 98 -26.15 6.35 2.77
CA LEU A 98 -26.01 7.76 3.13
C LEU A 98 -25.74 8.70 1.94
N ALA A 99 -25.23 8.18 0.83
CA ALA A 99 -24.87 8.97 -0.33
C ALA A 99 -25.40 8.25 -1.57
N ASP A 100 -26.49 8.78 -2.15
CA ASP A 100 -27.10 8.33 -3.42
C ASP A 100 -26.04 8.20 -4.52
N GLY A 101 -25.39 7.04 -4.59
CA GLY A 101 -24.33 6.78 -5.55
C GLY A 101 -23.09 7.67 -5.37
N VAL A 102 -22.27 7.41 -4.34
CA VAL A 102 -20.83 7.72 -4.48
C VAL A 102 -20.40 7.15 -5.83
N PRO A 103 -19.83 7.96 -6.75
CA PRO A 103 -19.53 7.51 -8.10
C PRO A 103 -18.77 6.18 -8.03
N GLN A 104 -19.41 5.14 -8.54
CA GLN A 104 -18.77 3.86 -8.75
C GLN A 104 -17.57 4.13 -9.66
N PHE A 105 -16.49 3.38 -9.45
CA PHE A 105 -15.18 3.60 -10.08
C PHE A 105 -15.18 3.28 -11.58
N ALA A 106 -16.21 3.71 -12.34
CA ALA A 106 -16.51 3.29 -13.70
C ALA A 106 -15.31 3.45 -14.66
N GLY A 107 -14.50 4.49 -14.50
CA GLY A 107 -13.27 4.68 -15.30
C GLY A 107 -12.12 3.74 -14.94
N VAL A 108 -12.03 3.32 -13.68
CA VAL A 108 -11.01 2.38 -13.20
C VAL A 108 -11.42 0.95 -13.54
N GLU A 109 -12.70 0.63 -13.38
CA GLU A 109 -13.26 -0.70 -13.66
C GLU A 109 -12.96 -1.15 -15.08
N ALA A 110 -13.23 -0.32 -16.09
CA ALA A 110 -12.90 -0.64 -17.48
C ALA A 110 -11.39 -0.91 -17.68
N THR A 111 -10.53 -0.11 -17.03
CA THR A 111 -9.07 -0.29 -17.07
C THR A 111 -8.67 -1.62 -16.44
N LEU A 112 -9.23 -1.97 -15.28
CA LEU A 112 -8.94 -3.22 -14.57
C LEU A 112 -9.47 -4.44 -15.32
N LYS A 113 -10.69 -4.35 -15.89
CA LYS A 113 -11.25 -5.38 -16.77
C LYS A 113 -10.40 -5.59 -18.03
N SER A 114 -9.65 -4.59 -18.50
CA SER A 114 -8.72 -4.76 -19.62
C SER A 114 -7.41 -5.49 -19.28
N LEU A 115 -7.03 -5.55 -18.00
CA LEU A 115 -5.76 -6.16 -17.58
C LEU A 115 -5.82 -7.69 -17.62
N PRO A 116 -4.74 -8.39 -18.00
CA PRO A 116 -4.67 -9.83 -17.86
C PRO A 116 -4.57 -10.23 -16.38
N VAL A 117 -5.08 -11.41 -16.02
CA VAL A 117 -5.13 -11.90 -14.62
C VAL A 117 -3.74 -11.90 -13.96
N TRP A 118 -2.69 -12.29 -14.68
CA TRP A 118 -1.34 -12.28 -14.14
C TRP A 118 -0.89 -10.88 -13.70
N ALA A 119 -1.28 -9.83 -14.43
CA ALA A 119 -0.94 -8.46 -14.09
C ALA A 119 -1.67 -8.01 -12.82
N MET A 120 -2.95 -8.38 -12.69
CA MET A 120 -3.74 -8.09 -11.49
C MET A 120 -3.15 -8.77 -10.24
N VAL A 121 -2.66 -10.00 -10.37
CA VAL A 121 -1.94 -10.70 -9.28
C VAL A 121 -0.66 -9.97 -8.91
N LEU A 122 0.15 -9.54 -9.89
CA LEU A 122 1.36 -8.76 -9.62
C LEU A 122 1.04 -7.44 -8.91
N LEU A 123 0.04 -6.70 -9.38
CA LEU A 123 -0.43 -5.46 -8.79
C LEU A 123 -0.83 -5.63 -7.32
N ALA A 124 -1.55 -6.70 -6.99
CA ALA A 124 -1.97 -7.00 -5.63
C ALA A 124 -0.79 -7.38 -4.71
N ILE A 125 0.14 -8.20 -5.19
CA ILE A 125 1.36 -8.57 -4.45
C ILE A 125 2.22 -7.33 -4.21
N ARG A 126 2.45 -6.52 -5.26
CA ARG A 126 3.21 -5.27 -5.19
C ARG A 126 2.56 -4.31 -4.19
N ALA A 127 1.24 -4.11 -4.24
CA ALA A 127 0.55 -3.25 -3.28
C ALA A 127 0.80 -3.72 -1.85
N GLY A 128 0.54 -5.00 -1.58
CA GLY A 128 0.74 -5.56 -0.24
C GLY A 128 2.19 -5.49 0.24
N VAL A 129 3.19 -5.71 -0.61
CA VAL A 129 4.60 -5.72 -0.19
C VAL A 129 5.20 -4.31 -0.16
N VAL A 130 5.17 -3.59 -1.27
CA VAL A 130 5.88 -2.32 -1.43
C VAL A 130 5.24 -1.23 -0.58
N GLU A 131 3.91 -1.15 -0.57
CA GLU A 131 3.22 -0.08 0.16
C GLU A 131 3.34 -0.28 1.67
N GLU A 132 3.20 -1.52 2.16
CA GLU A 132 3.40 -1.81 3.59
C GLU A 132 4.85 -1.58 4.02
N LEU A 133 5.84 -1.97 3.21
CA LEU A 133 7.25 -1.71 3.48
C LEU A 133 7.53 -0.20 3.59
N MET A 134 7.05 0.59 2.63
CA MET A 134 7.25 2.03 2.58
C MET A 134 6.52 2.78 3.70
N THR A 135 5.31 2.35 4.03
CA THR A 135 4.44 3.08 4.96
C THR A 135 4.55 2.56 6.38
N ARG A 136 4.03 1.36 6.67
CA ARG A 136 4.02 0.77 8.02
C ARG A 136 5.41 0.31 8.45
N GLY A 137 6.24 -0.11 7.50
CA GLY A 137 7.62 -0.47 7.76
C GLY A 137 8.50 0.76 7.99
N PHE A 138 8.63 1.63 6.99
CA PHE A 138 9.56 2.75 7.06
C PHE A 138 8.93 4.02 7.65
N ALA A 139 7.94 4.63 6.98
CA ALA A 139 7.42 5.94 7.35
C ALA A 139 6.93 6.00 8.80
N LEU A 140 6.15 5.00 9.25
CA LEU A 140 5.66 4.89 10.62
C LEU A 140 6.81 4.97 11.64
N HIS A 141 7.83 4.12 11.50
CA HIS A 141 8.94 4.05 12.45
C HIS A 141 9.74 5.35 12.45
N ARG A 142 10.04 5.90 11.27
CA ARG A 142 10.84 7.13 11.18
C ARG A 142 10.12 8.36 11.68
N LEU A 143 8.84 8.49 11.39
CA LEU A 143 8.01 9.57 11.89
C LEU A 143 7.81 9.44 13.41
N THR A 144 7.66 8.22 13.94
CA THR A 144 7.64 7.98 15.39
C THR A 144 8.96 8.37 16.05
N GLU A 145 10.10 7.99 15.48
CA GLU A 145 11.42 8.35 16.02
C GLU A 145 11.67 9.86 16.00
N TRP A 146 11.24 10.54 14.94
CA TRP A 146 11.45 11.97 14.79
C TRP A 146 10.54 12.79 15.71
N THR A 147 9.28 12.37 15.86
CA THR A 147 8.31 13.06 16.72
C THR A 147 8.45 12.68 18.19
N GLY A 148 8.99 11.50 18.49
CA GLY A 148 9.03 10.92 19.83
C GLY A 148 7.71 10.28 20.28
N TYR A 149 6.67 10.31 19.45
CA TYR A 149 5.33 9.84 19.80
C TYR A 149 4.78 8.84 18.77
N LEU A 150 4.45 7.64 19.23
CA LEU A 150 3.90 6.58 18.37
C LEU A 150 2.63 7.02 17.64
N TRP A 151 1.70 7.65 18.35
CA TRP A 151 0.42 8.05 17.78
C TRP A 151 0.59 9.14 16.71
N ILE A 152 1.53 10.08 16.88
CA ILE A 152 1.82 11.11 15.87
C ILE A 152 2.41 10.45 14.62
N GLY A 153 3.38 9.54 14.79
CA GLY A 153 3.94 8.79 13.66
C GLY A 153 2.88 7.97 12.89
N ALA A 154 1.93 7.35 13.61
CA ALA A 154 0.83 6.61 13.01
C ALA A 154 -0.14 7.52 12.24
N VAL A 155 -0.52 8.67 12.80
CA VAL A 155 -1.38 9.65 12.11
C VAL A 155 -0.69 10.20 10.87
N LEU A 156 0.57 10.63 10.97
CA LEU A 156 1.32 11.18 9.83
C LEU A 156 1.53 10.15 8.72
N GLN A 157 1.87 8.91 9.08
CA GLN A 157 1.97 7.80 8.11
C GLN A 157 0.63 7.55 7.42
N LEU A 158 -0.47 7.57 8.16
CA LEU A 158 -1.79 7.29 7.63
C LEU A 158 -2.27 8.39 6.68
N LEU A 159 -2.05 9.66 7.05
CA LEU A 159 -2.33 10.82 6.19
C LEU A 159 -1.47 10.79 4.93
N LEU A 160 -0.19 10.43 5.04
CA LEU A 160 0.68 10.24 3.88
C LEU A 160 0.12 9.15 2.96
N PHE A 161 -0.20 7.97 3.49
CA PHE A 161 -0.73 6.85 2.71
C PHE A 161 -2.02 7.21 1.96
N ALA A 162 -3.02 7.77 2.66
CA ALA A 162 -4.27 8.19 2.04
C ALA A 162 -4.09 9.36 1.07
N GLY A 163 -3.24 10.33 1.42
CA GLY A 163 -2.94 11.50 0.60
C GLY A 163 -2.31 11.14 -0.74
N LEU A 164 -1.42 10.14 -0.77
CA LEU A 164 -0.80 9.63 -2.01
C LEU A 164 -1.80 8.96 -2.96
N HIS A 165 -3.00 8.58 -2.48
CA HIS A 165 -4.06 8.02 -3.31
C HIS A 165 -4.96 9.09 -3.93
N VAL A 166 -5.05 10.29 -3.34
CA VAL A 166 -5.97 11.35 -3.79
C VAL A 166 -5.71 11.80 -5.24
N PRO A 167 -4.46 12.02 -5.70
CA PRO A 167 -4.21 12.46 -7.08
C PRO A 167 -4.66 11.44 -8.14
N VAL A 168 -4.66 10.16 -7.81
CA VAL A 168 -5.00 9.06 -8.73
C VAL A 168 -6.48 8.70 -8.65
N TRP A 169 -7.05 8.71 -7.44
CA TRP A 169 -8.36 8.13 -7.15
C TRP A 169 -9.41 9.12 -6.65
N GLY A 170 -9.02 10.37 -6.42
CA GLY A 170 -9.88 11.42 -5.85
C GLY A 170 -10.10 11.31 -4.35
N TRP A 171 -10.72 12.35 -3.78
CA TRP A 171 -10.91 12.50 -2.34
C TRP A 171 -11.82 11.44 -1.72
N ALA A 172 -12.88 11.03 -2.42
CA ALA A 172 -13.81 10.01 -1.92
C ALA A 172 -13.08 8.67 -1.68
N LYS A 173 -12.26 8.23 -2.65
CA LYS A 173 -11.44 7.03 -2.47
C LYS A 173 -10.34 7.25 -1.44
N GLY A 174 -9.73 8.44 -1.40
CA GLY A 174 -8.77 8.81 -0.36
C GLY A 174 -9.34 8.64 1.06
N ALA A 175 -10.59 9.02 1.30
CA ALA A 175 -11.25 8.82 2.59
C ALA A 175 -11.48 7.33 2.93
N ILE A 176 -11.88 6.53 1.93
CA ILE A 176 -11.99 5.06 2.06
C ILE A 176 -10.62 4.46 2.41
N VAL A 177 -9.57 4.85 1.69
CA VAL A 177 -8.19 4.42 1.91
C VAL A 177 -7.67 4.86 3.28
N LEU A 178 -8.12 6.01 3.80
CA LEU A 178 -7.80 6.46 5.15
C LEU A 178 -8.36 5.49 6.21
N VAL A 179 -9.64 5.13 6.11
CA VAL A 179 -10.28 4.20 7.07
C VAL A 179 -9.64 2.82 6.99
N LEU A 180 -9.50 2.27 5.79
CA LEU A 180 -8.92 0.95 5.57
C LEU A 180 -7.42 0.92 5.89
N GLY A 181 -6.71 2.01 5.61
CA GLY A 181 -5.33 2.20 6.01
C GLY A 181 -5.16 2.23 7.53
N ALA A 182 -6.15 2.78 8.27
CA ALA A 182 -6.14 2.74 9.73
C ALA A 182 -6.26 1.30 10.25
N VAL A 183 -7.08 0.45 9.59
CA VAL A 183 -7.17 -0.98 9.93
C VAL A 183 -5.81 -1.66 9.80
N LEU A 184 -5.12 -1.47 8.68
CA LEU A 184 -3.77 -2.03 8.48
C LEU A 184 -2.76 -1.49 9.50
N THR A 185 -2.80 -0.18 9.79
CA THR A 185 -1.90 0.41 10.80
C THR A 185 -2.19 -0.15 12.20
N LEU A 186 -3.45 -0.34 12.58
CA LEU A 186 -3.83 -0.94 13.87
C LEU A 186 -3.43 -2.42 13.96
N LEU A 187 -3.64 -3.20 12.89
CA LEU A 187 -3.18 -4.60 12.81
C LEU A 187 -1.66 -4.69 12.98
N TYR A 188 -0.91 -3.81 12.31
CA TYR A 188 0.53 -3.72 12.46
C TYR A 188 0.93 -3.36 13.88
N LEU A 189 0.34 -2.32 14.47
CA LEU A 189 0.67 -1.89 15.84
C LEU A 189 0.35 -2.97 16.88
N ARG A 190 -0.72 -3.74 16.65
CA ARG A 190 -1.16 -4.84 17.53
C ARG A 190 -0.22 -6.03 17.51
N HIS A 191 0.30 -6.41 16.35
CA HIS A 191 1.09 -7.64 16.18
C HIS A 191 2.58 -7.43 15.96
N ARG A 192 2.99 -6.22 15.56
CA ARG A 192 4.35 -5.87 15.11
C ARG A 192 4.88 -6.86 14.06
N ASP A 193 4.00 -7.24 13.15
CA ASP A 193 4.21 -8.30 12.16
C ASP A 193 3.95 -7.73 10.77
N LEU A 194 4.99 -7.18 10.15
CA LEU A 194 4.85 -6.53 8.85
C LEU A 194 4.44 -7.53 7.76
N ALA A 195 4.91 -8.78 7.85
CA ALA A 195 4.53 -9.83 6.90
C ALA A 195 3.03 -10.15 6.97
N ALA A 196 2.42 -10.18 8.16
CA ALA A 196 0.97 -10.34 8.29
C ALA A 196 0.19 -9.20 7.63
N ASN A 197 0.71 -7.97 7.73
CA ASN A 197 0.15 -6.80 7.05
C ASN A 197 0.26 -6.93 5.52
N MET A 198 1.44 -7.30 5.01
CA MET A 198 1.66 -7.52 3.58
C MET A 198 0.71 -8.58 3.01
N ILE A 199 0.51 -9.68 3.74
CA ILE A 199 -0.42 -10.74 3.36
C ILE A 199 -1.87 -10.23 3.38
N THR A 200 -2.28 -9.52 4.44
CA THR A 200 -3.63 -8.95 4.55
C THR A 200 -3.91 -8.04 3.35
N HIS A 201 -3.01 -7.09 3.11
CA HIS A 201 -3.17 -6.08 2.08
C HIS A 201 -3.15 -6.71 0.66
N ALA A 202 -2.21 -7.62 0.38
CA ALA A 202 -2.18 -8.32 -0.91
C ALA A 202 -3.44 -9.16 -1.16
N LEU A 203 -3.97 -9.83 -0.13
CA LEU A 203 -5.19 -10.63 -0.27
C LEU A 203 -6.42 -9.76 -0.49
N VAL A 204 -6.52 -8.64 0.23
CA VAL A 204 -7.57 -7.64 -0.01
C VAL A 204 -7.49 -7.14 -1.45
N ASP A 205 -6.33 -6.73 -1.91
CA ASP A 205 -6.17 -6.19 -3.26
C ASP A 205 -6.39 -7.25 -4.33
N SER A 206 -6.14 -8.53 -4.02
CA SER A 206 -6.50 -9.63 -4.92
C SER A 206 -8.02 -9.75 -5.16
N SER A 207 -8.87 -9.16 -4.31
CA SER A 207 -10.32 -9.07 -4.57
C SER A 207 -10.66 -8.33 -5.86
N ILE A 208 -9.73 -7.53 -6.38
CA ILE A 208 -9.82 -6.92 -7.71
C ILE A 208 -10.06 -7.95 -8.81
N LEU A 209 -9.61 -9.20 -8.63
CA LEU A 209 -9.86 -10.31 -9.56
C LEU A 209 -11.35 -10.63 -9.71
N LEU A 210 -12.17 -10.35 -8.69
CA LEU A 210 -13.61 -10.59 -8.73
C LEU A 210 -14.30 -9.74 -9.80
N ILE A 211 -13.70 -8.61 -10.21
CA ILE A 211 -14.23 -7.76 -11.29
C ILE A 211 -14.32 -8.51 -12.63
N LYS A 212 -13.52 -9.55 -12.82
CA LYS A 212 -13.55 -10.42 -14.01
C LYS A 212 -14.78 -11.33 -14.06
N LEU A 213 -15.45 -11.50 -12.94
CA LEU A 213 -16.65 -12.33 -12.80
C LEU A 213 -17.94 -11.49 -12.85
N MET A 214 -17.81 -10.17 -12.84
CA MET A 214 -18.95 -9.25 -12.93
C MET A 214 -19.44 -9.18 -14.38
N PRO A 215 -20.76 -9.12 -14.60
CA PRO A 215 -21.32 -8.86 -15.93
C PRO A 215 -20.75 -7.57 -16.53
N ASP A 216 -20.71 -7.51 -17.86
CA ASP A 216 -20.60 -6.23 -18.56
C ASP A 216 -22.01 -5.67 -18.67
N ASP A 217 -22.23 -4.49 -18.10
CA ASP A 217 -23.51 -3.75 -18.17
C ASP A 217 -23.82 -3.29 -19.60
#